data_AF-A0A6J5DS82-F1
#
_entry.id   AF-A0A6J5DS82-F1
#
_cell.length_a   1.000
_cell.length_b   1.000
_cell.length_c   1.000
_cell.angle_alpha   90.00
_cell.angle_beta   90.00
_cell.angle_gamma   90.00
#
_symmetry.space_group_name_H-M   'P 1'
#
loop_
_entity.id
_entity.type
_entity.pdbx_description
1 polymer ?
#
loop_
_entity_poly.entity_id
_entity_poly.type
_entity_poly.pdbx_seq_one_letter_code
_entity_poly.pdbx_strand_id
1 'polypeptide(L)'
;MSTRLSRSFRAFGSYLLIFFIIYSICGVVIELVWLPFFAWFHDYNGYLWPSKSRIYAWCKLIPLATIVSSAGVWFYERKRIGW
;
A
#
# COMPACT_ATOMS: atom_id res chain seq x y z
N MET A 1 29.72 6.03 2.61
CA MET A 1 28.51 6.15 1.76
C MET A 1 28.11 7.61 1.73
N SER A 2 28.00 8.24 0.55
CA SER A 2 27.70 9.67 0.42
C SER A 2 26.39 10.02 1.15
N THR A 3 26.37 11.14 1.89
CA THR A 3 25.18 11.69 2.58
C THR A 3 23.97 11.82 1.66
N ARG A 4 24.21 12.02 0.36
CA ARG A 4 23.18 12.04 -0.69
C ARG A 4 22.44 10.71 -0.81
N LEU A 5 23.18 9.60 -0.78
CA LEU A 5 22.66 8.25 -0.99
C LEU A 5 21.80 7.79 0.19
N SER A 6 22.20 8.16 1.40
CA SER A 6 21.43 7.97 2.64
C SER A 6 20.08 8.71 2.60
N ARG A 7 20.05 9.97 2.11
CA ARG A 7 18.81 10.74 1.94
C ARG A 7 17.89 10.12 0.89
N SER A 8 18.44 9.63 -0.21
CA SER A 8 17.67 8.97 -1.28
C SER A 8 16.99 7.69 -0.81
N PHE A 9 17.65 6.86 0.00
CA PHE A 9 17.03 5.65 0.56
C PHE A 9 15.86 5.97 1.51
N ARG A 10 15.99 7.01 2.34
CA ARG A 10 14.89 7.46 3.20
C ARG A 10 13.69 7.94 2.37
N ALA A 11 13.96 8.78 1.37
CA ALA A 11 12.90 9.27 0.47
C ALA A 11 12.23 8.10 -0.25
N PHE A 12 13.00 7.14 -0.76
CA PHE A 12 12.49 5.95 -1.42
C PHE A 12 11.58 5.11 -0.52
N GLY A 13 11.97 4.85 0.73
CA GLY A 13 11.14 4.13 1.70
C GLY A 13 9.82 4.86 2.00
N SER A 14 9.87 6.18 2.20
CA SER A 14 8.65 6.99 2.40
C SER A 14 7.74 7.01 1.18
N TYR A 15 8.29 7.11 -0.04
CA TYR A 15 7.50 7.04 -1.27
C TYR A 15 6.86 5.67 -1.48
N LEU A 16 7.57 4.59 -1.17
CA LEU A 16 7.04 3.22 -1.21
C LEU A 16 5.87 3.03 -0.24
N LEU A 17 5.99 3.54 0.99
CA LEU A 17 4.92 3.49 1.98
C LEU A 17 3.67 4.22 1.47
N ILE A 18 3.84 5.46 1.01
CA ILE A 18 2.74 6.29 0.51
C ILE A 18 2.10 5.62 -0.71
N PHE A 19 2.91 5.10 -1.63
CA PHE A 19 2.43 4.38 -2.81
C PHE A 19 1.57 3.18 -2.42
N PHE A 20 2.03 2.32 -1.49
CA PHE A 20 1.25 1.16 -1.07
C PHE A 20 -0.04 1.52 -0.34
N ILE A 21 -0.03 2.58 0.47
CA ILE A 21 -1.25 3.06 1.14
C ILE A 21 -2.26 3.55 0.11
N ILE A 22 -1.84 4.42 -0.81
CA ILE A 22 -2.71 4.94 -1.87
C ILE A 22 -3.23 3.79 -2.73
N TYR A 23 -2.36 2.86 -3.12
CA TYR A 23 -2.75 1.70 -3.93
C TYR A 23 -3.79 0.82 -3.20
N SER A 24 -3.62 0.60 -1.90
CA SER A 24 -4.59 -0.14 -1.08
C SER A 24 -5.93 0.57 -1.00
N ILE A 25 -5.93 1.90 -0.80
CA ILE A 25 -7.15 2.71 -0.76
C ILE A 25 -7.86 2.67 -2.12
N CYS A 26 -7.13 2.84 -3.22
CA CYS A 26 -7.68 2.75 -4.57
C CYS A 26 -8.31 1.37 -4.81
N GLY A 27 -7.65 0.29 -4.42
CA GLY A 27 -8.20 -1.07 -4.53
C GLY A 27 -9.52 -1.23 -3.78
N VAL A 28 -9.60 -0.72 -2.54
CA VAL A 28 -10.84 -0.73 -1.75
C VAL A 28 -11.95 0.12 -2.39
N VAL A 29 -11.62 1.30 -2.91
CA VAL A 29 -12.59 2.17 -3.63
C VAL A 29 -13.10 1.50 -4.90
N ILE A 30 -12.23 0.83 -5.65
CA ILE A 30 -12.64 0.10 -6.86
C ILE A 30 -13.62 -1.02 -6.50
N GLU A 31 -13.31 -1.80 -5.47
CA GLU A 31 -14.16 -2.91 -5.02
C GLU A 31 -15.51 -2.44 -4.47
N LEU A 32 -15.54 -1.35 -3.68
CA LEU A 32 -16.73 -0.91 -2.95
C LEU A 32 -17.56 0.16 -3.66
N VAL A 33 -16.98 0.90 -4.60
CA VAL A 33 -17.66 2.01 -5.28
C VAL A 33 -17.71 1.73 -6.78
N TRP A 34 -16.57 1.46 -7.41
CA TRP A 34 -16.51 1.39 -8.87
C TRP A 34 -17.20 0.15 -9.45
N LEU A 35 -16.90 -1.04 -8.93
CA LEU A 35 -17.52 -2.29 -9.40
C LEU A 35 -19.04 -2.34 -9.15
N PRO A 36 -19.56 -1.93 -7.97
CA PRO A 36 -21.00 -1.84 -7.76
C PRO A 36 -21.66 -0.81 -8.67
N PHE A 37 -21.02 0.35 -8.88
CA PHE A 37 -21.55 1.38 -9.77
C PHE A 37 -21.63 0.90 -11.23
N PHE A 38 -20.60 0.21 -11.71
CA PHE A 38 -20.58 -0.37 -13.05
C PHE A 38 -21.62 -1.49 -13.21
N ALA A 39 -21.76 -2.35 -12.20
CA ALA A 39 -22.78 -3.39 -12.20
C ALA A 39 -24.20 -2.81 -12.22
N TRP A 40 -24.44 -1.72 -11.49
CA TRP A 40 -25.71 -0.99 -11.51
C TRP A 40 -25.99 -0.36 -12.88
N PHE A 41 -24.98 0.26 -13.51
CA PHE A 41 -25.12 0.86 -14.85
C PHE A 41 -25.46 -0.17 -15.94
N HIS A 42 -25.01 -1.41 -15.78
CA HIS A 42 -25.22 -2.50 -16.73
C HIS A 42 -26.39 -3.44 -16.37
N ASP A 43 -27.25 -3.06 -15.41
CA ASP A 43 -28.41 -3.84 -14.96
C ASP A 43 -28.05 -5.29 -14.56
N TYR A 44 -26.85 -5.46 -13.99
CA TYR A 44 -26.27 -6.76 -13.70
C TYR A 44 -26.84 -7.32 -12.39
N ASN A 45 -28.01 -7.97 -12.48
CA ASN A 45 -28.76 -8.54 -11.35
C ASN A 45 -27.99 -9.60 -10.52
N GLY A 46 -26.86 -10.11 -11.02
CA GLY A 46 -26.02 -11.11 -10.34
C GLY A 46 -24.84 -10.53 -9.55
N TYR A 47 -24.62 -9.22 -9.53
CA TYR A 47 -23.49 -8.65 -8.82
C TYR A 47 -23.71 -8.69 -7.30
N LEU A 48 -23.13 -9.70 -6.67
CA LEU A 48 -23.05 -9.82 -5.22
C LEU A 48 -21.90 -8.94 -4.72
N TRP A 49 -22.13 -8.21 -3.63
CA TRP A 49 -21.13 -7.40 -2.94
C TRP A 49 -19.77 -8.11 -2.85
N PRO A 50 -18.65 -7.36 -2.97
CA PRO A 50 -17.32 -7.96 -2.92
C PRO A 50 -17.15 -8.78 -1.64
N SER A 51 -16.57 -9.98 -1.80
CA SER A 51 -16.38 -10.90 -0.68
C SER A 51 -15.44 -10.28 0.36
N LYS A 52 -15.70 -10.56 1.65
CA LYS A 52 -14.87 -10.07 2.76
C LYS A 52 -13.38 -10.41 2.57
N SER A 53 -13.08 -11.54 1.93
CA SER A 53 -11.71 -11.97 1.63
C SER A 53 -11.00 -11.06 0.62
N ARG A 54 -11.69 -10.52 -0.39
CA ARG A 54 -11.11 -9.58 -1.37
C ARG A 54 -10.77 -8.25 -0.73
N ILE A 55 -11.68 -7.70 0.08
CA ILE A 55 -11.44 -6.44 0.81
C ILE A 55 -10.25 -6.62 1.76
N TYR A 56 -10.21 -7.73 2.48
CA TYR A 56 -9.13 -8.02 3.43
C TYR A 56 -7.77 -8.24 2.74
N ALA A 57 -7.76 -8.70 1.48
CA ALA A 57 -6.53 -8.83 0.70
C ALA A 57 -5.85 -7.45 0.47
N TRP A 58 -6.64 -6.41 0.19
CA TRP A 58 -6.14 -5.04 0.09
C TRP A 58 -5.61 -4.54 1.43
N CYS A 59 -6.29 -4.84 2.54
CA CYS A 59 -5.82 -4.46 3.88
C CYS A 59 -4.50 -5.14 4.28
N LYS A 60 -4.19 -6.33 3.76
CA LYS A 60 -2.91 -7.03 4.02
C LYS A 60 -1.69 -6.30 3.43
N LEU A 61 -1.89 -5.42 2.46
CA LEU A 61 -0.81 -4.61 1.90
C LEU A 61 -0.31 -3.54 2.87
N ILE A 62 -1.14 -3.11 3.82
CA ILE A 62 -0.78 -2.13 4.86
C ILE A 62 0.35 -2.65 5.76
N PRO A 63 0.24 -3.81 6.44
CA PRO A 63 1.33 -4.32 7.26
C PRO A 63 2.58 -4.65 6.44
N LEU A 64 2.44 -5.09 5.18
CA LEU A 64 3.58 -5.31 4.28
C LEU A 64 4.31 -3.99 3.99
N ALA A 65 3.57 -2.92 3.68
CA ALA A 65 4.12 -1.59 3.49
C ALA A 65 4.83 -1.09 4.75
N THR A 66 4.23 -1.31 5.93
CA THR A 66 4.84 -0.97 7.21
C THR A 66 6.17 -1.72 7.40
N ILE A 67 6.23 -3.04 7.17
CA ILE A 67 7.47 -3.83 7.32
C ILE A 67 8.56 -3.33 6.36
N VAL A 68 8.25 -3.12 5.09
CA VAL A 68 9.22 -2.63 4.09
C VAL A 68 9.76 -1.25 4.48
N SER A 69 8.90 -0.39 4.99
CA SER A 69 9.26 0.97 5.42
C SER A 69 10.09 0.97 6.69
N SER A 70 9.70 0.16 7.69
CA SER A 70 10.46 -0.06 8.92
C SER A 70 11.84 -0.65 8.64
N ALA A 71 11.95 -1.59 7.70
CA ALA A 71 13.23 -2.15 7.27
C ALA A 71 14.11 -1.08 6.58
N GLY A 72 13.50 -0.21 5.77
CA GLY A 72 14.19 0.93 5.15
C GLY A 72 14.73 1.93 6.18
N VAL A 73 13.94 2.25 7.22
CA VAL A 73 14.38 3.10 8.34
C VAL A 73 15.46 2.40 9.17
N TRP A 74 15.29 1.12 9.48
CA TRP A 74 16.27 0.36 10.25
C TRP A 74 17.62 0.27 9.53
N PHE A 75 17.64 -0.01 8.22
CA PHE A 75 18.88 -0.04 7.44
C PHE A 75 19.60 1.33 7.43
N TYR A 76 18.81 2.40 7.45
CA TYR A 76 19.32 3.77 7.56
C TYR A 76 19.95 4.04 8.94
N GLU A 77 19.24 3.70 10.02
CA GLU A 77 19.69 3.96 11.39
C GLU A 77 20.84 3.05 11.82
N ARG A 78 20.88 1.79 11.39
CA ARG A 78 21.96 0.84 11.68
C ARG A 78 23.34 1.41 11.32
N LYS A 79 23.44 2.21 10.25
CA LYS A 79 24.70 2.85 9.84
C LYS A 79 25.10 4.06 10.68
N ARG A 80 24.19 4.67 11.43
CA ARG A 80 24.50 5.79 12.33
C ARG A 80 24.92 5.36 13.72
N ILE A 81 24.52 4.16 14.15
CA ILE A 81 24.75 3.66 15.52
C ILE A 81 26.15 3.03 15.69
N GLY A 82 26.98 2.96 14.63
CA GLY A 82 28.39 2.57 14.78
C GLY A 82 28.56 1.12 15.25
N TRP A 83 27.93 0.19 14.54
CA TRP A 83 28.31 -1.23 14.52
C TRP A 83 28.95 -1.55 13.17
#